data_AF-A0A6L7YBJ6-F1
#
_entry.id   AF-A0A6L7YBJ6-F1
#
_cell.length_a   1.000
_cell.length_b   1.000
_cell.length_c   1.000
_cell.angle_alpha   90.00
_cell.angle_beta   90.00
_cell.angle_gamma   90.00
#
_symmetry.space_group_name_H-M   'P 1'
#
loop_
_entity.id
_entity.type
_entity.pdbx_description
1 polymer ?
#
loop_
_entity_poly.entity_id
_entity_poly.type
_entity_poly.pdbx_seq_one_letter_code
_entity_poly.pdbx_strand_id
1 'polypeptide(L)' 'MAKRREYVTPDETVVATMVDRIVEAFDPERIVLFGSVARGEVTKYSDVDLL' A
#
# COMPACT_ATOMS: atom_id res chain seq x y z
N MET A 1 11.37 26.65 3.68
CA MET A 1 10.47 25.93 4.61
C MET A 1 10.13 24.58 3.97
N ALA A 2 10.77 23.48 4.37
CA ALA A 2 10.45 22.16 3.81
C ALA A 2 9.09 21.70 4.33
N LYS A 3 8.15 21.32 3.44
CA LYS A 3 6.88 20.69 3.83
C LYS A 3 7.21 19.39 4.58
N ARG A 4 6.82 19.29 5.84
CA ARG A 4 6.92 18.06 6.63
C ARG A 4 6.04 17.00 5.95
N ARG A 5 6.63 15.88 5.53
CA ARG A 5 5.84 14.72 5.11
C ARG A 5 5.08 14.19 6.33
N GLU A 6 3.76 14.15 6.22
CA GLU A 6 2.92 13.46 7.16
C GLU A 6 2.92 11.98 6.79
N TYR A 7 3.34 11.13 7.73
CA TYR A 7 3.35 9.68 7.55
C TYR A 7 2.02 9.14 8.02
N VAL A 8 1.30 8.48 7.12
CA VAL A 8 0.03 7.81 7.39
C VAL A 8 0.33 6.33 7.52
N THR A 9 -0.26 5.66 8.51
CA THR A 9 -0.23 4.20 8.59
C THR A 9 -1.11 3.65 7.46
N PRO A 10 -0.56 2.81 6.55
CA PRO A 10 -1.37 2.21 5.50
C PRO A 10 -2.56 1.44 6.06
N ASP A 11 -3.73 1.68 5.50
CA ASP A 11 -4.97 0.98 5.79
C ASP A 11 -5.53 0.32 4.53
N GLU A 12 -6.68 -0.35 4.66
CA GLU A 12 -7.35 -1.03 3.55
C GLU A 12 -7.71 -0.08 2.40
N THR A 13 -8.03 1.19 2.69
CA THR A 13 -8.40 2.18 1.67
C THR A 13 -7.18 2.55 0.83
N VAL A 14 -6.03 2.75 1.47
CA VAL A 14 -4.76 3.00 0.80
C VAL A 14 -4.38 1.81 -0.09
N VAL A 15 -4.48 0.58 0.43
CA VAL A 15 -4.19 -0.64 -0.33
C VAL A 15 -5.12 -0.78 -1.54
N ALA A 16 -6.43 -0.59 -1.37
CA ALA A 16 -7.40 -0.66 -2.46
C ALA A 16 -7.07 0.35 -3.57
N THR A 17 -6.74 1.59 -3.20
CA THR A 17 -6.34 2.64 -4.17
C THR A 17 -5.09 2.24 -4.96
N MET A 18 -4.13 1.56 -4.33
CA MET A 18 -2.92 1.08 -5.01
C MET A 18 -3.26 -0.07 -5.98
N VAL A 19 -4.11 -1.01 -5.55
CA VAL A 19 -4.60 -2.12 -6.37
C VAL A 19 -5.32 -1.60 -7.61
N ASP A 20 -6.25 -0.66 -7.46
CA ASP A 20 -7.02 -0.08 -8.57
C ASP A 20 -6.09 0.52 -9.64
N ARG A 21 -5.06 1.26 -9.22
CA ARG A 21 -4.08 1.86 -10.14
C ARG A 21 -3.22 0.83 -10.86
N ILE A 22 -2.87 -0.26 -10.18
CA ILE A 22 -2.08 -1.34 -10.78
C ILE A 22 -2.93 -2.08 -11.82
N VAL A 23 -4.19 -2.40 -11.48
CA VAL A 23 -5.13 -3.04 -12.40
C VAL A 23 -5.36 -2.18 -13.64
N GLU A 24 -5.64 -0.88 -13.46
CA GLU A 24 -5.87 0.05 -14.56
C GLU A 24 -4.65 0.16 -15.51
N ALA A 25 -3.43 0.12 -14.97
CA ALA A 25 -2.22 0.33 -15.75
C ALA A 25 -1.65 -0.95 -16.38
N PHE A 26 -1.85 -2.12 -15.77
CA PHE A 26 -1.10 -3.33 -16.11
C PHE A 26 -1.95 -4.59 -16.36
N ASP A 27 -3.24 -4.61 -16.02
CA ASP A 27 -4.13 -5.78 -16.14
C ASP A 27 -3.47 -7.11 -15.67
N PRO A 28 -3.00 -7.18 -14.40
CA PRO A 28 -2.28 -8.34 -13.92
C PRO A 28 -3.23 -9.53 -13.70
N GLU A 29 -2.74 -10.75 -13.91
CA GLU A 29 -3.50 -11.97 -13.62
C GLU A 29 -3.87 -12.08 -12.12
N ARG A 30 -3.00 -11.56 -11.23
CA ARG A 30 -3.19 -11.57 -9.78
C ARG A 30 -2.37 -10.46 -9.14
N ILE A 31 -2.88 -9.93 -8.02
CA ILE A 31 -2.12 -9.11 -7.08
C ILE A 31 -2.16 -9.79 -5.72
N VAL A 32 -1.00 -9.93 -5.07
CA VAL A 32 -0.86 -10.53 -3.73
C VAL A 32 -0.33 -9.48 -2.76
N LEU A 33 -1.11 -9.19 -1.71
CA LEU A 33 -0.66 -8.39 -0.57
C LEU A 33 0.12 -9.28 0.41
N PHE A 34 1.33 -8.88 0.77
CA PHE A 34 2.15 -9.57 1.76
C PHE A 34 2.82 -8.56 2.72
N GLY A 35 3.77 -9.03 3.52
CA GLY A 35 4.50 -8.18 4.45
C GLY A 35 3.67 -7.73 5.67
N SER A 36 4.08 -6.61 6.27
CA SER A 36 3.55 -6.15 7.56
C SER A 36 2.06 -5.76 7.51
N VAL A 37 1.60 -5.22 6.37
CA VAL A 37 0.19 -4.87 6.16
C VAL A 37 -0.69 -6.11 6.17
N ALA A 38 -0.31 -7.18 5.46
CA ALA A 38 -1.04 -8.44 5.43
C ALA A 38 -1.11 -9.14 6.80
N ARG A 39 -0.11 -8.92 7.68
CA ARG A 39 -0.04 -9.54 9.01
C ARG A 39 -0.70 -8.71 10.11
N GLY A 40 -1.15 -7.49 9.82
CA GLY A 40 -1.65 -6.56 10.85
C GLY A 40 -0.55 -5.97 11.74
N GLU A 41 0.71 -6.04 11.32
CA GLU A 41 1.89 -5.51 12.02
C GLU A 41 2.32 -4.13 11.49
N VAL A 42 1.42 -3.45 10.77
CA VAL A 42 1.69 -2.21 10.05
C VAL A 42 1.91 -1.03 11.01
N THR A 43 2.88 -0.19 10.69
CA THR A 43 3.16 1.09 11.38
C THR A 43 3.20 2.23 10.37
N LYS A 44 3.26 3.48 10.85
CA LYS A 44 3.45 4.66 9.98
C LYS A 44 4.78 4.68 9.20
N TYR A 45 5.70 3.77 9.51
CA TYR A 45 6.98 3.61 8.81
C TYR A 45 7.03 2.33 7.97
N SER A 46 5.93 1.57 7.92
CA SER A 46 5.84 0.36 7.12
C SER A 46 5.59 0.71 5.65
N ASP A 47 6.20 -0.08 4.78
CA ASP A 47 5.88 -0.09 3.36
C ASP A 47 4.65 -0.98 3.08
N VAL A 48 4.07 -0.84 1.89
CA VAL A 48 3.02 -1.72 1.35
C VAL A 48 3.67 -2.63 0.30
N ASP A 49 3.70 -3.93 0.57
CA ASP A 49 4.33 -4.93 -0.30
C ASP A 49 3.27 -5.63 -1.18
N LEU A 50 3.41 -5.49 -2.50
CA LEU A 50 2.54 -6.10 -3.51
C LEU A 50 3.39 -6.90 -4.51
N LEU A 51 2.92 -8.11 -4.86
CA LEU A 51 3.47 -8.96 -5.92
C LEU A 51 2.43 -9.21 -7.00
#